data_AF-A0A8J7E9S4-F1
#
_entry.id   AF-A0A8J7E9S4-F1
#
_cell.length_a   1.000
_cell.length_b   1.000
_cell.length_c   1.000
_cell.angle_alpha   90.00
_cell.angle_beta   90.00
_cell.angle_gamma   90.00
#
_symmetry.space_group_name_H-M   'P 1'
#
loop_
_entity.id
_entity.type
_entity.pdbx_description
1 polymer ?
#
loop_
_entity_poly.entity_id
_entity_poly.type
_entity_poly.pdbx_seq_one_letter_code
_entity_poly.pdbx_strand_id
1 'polypeptide(L)'
;MVNESFDVVIPLYRCRWNTQSVLEGITTHYAPRAIHIIAPELEAQALQEKAKGWQVANLITHGEESFFQSSGLTKDAICAELDLGKSLYTPGWFYQQLLKLGAAEGIPDLSDWYVVWDSDLLPVATWPLVEGHGSSLQHRFALLQHNQWGNATIVSTWAEWIRSVLGVEPCTDPEGTFIPHHMWFKQEHLNTFKQQLSHHYQSEEHWLLLMMRSANEFGTFGEYWIYSSWVAAQAPVDLSFYPYDQYGATTERFFDDGTGLFSAALRAYLAAPAETEAADFSPSYTEVAAFIRDEYGPEALPSSLSFESSPRHLKKNEATMHIEEQRSRWNPRQ
;
A
#
# COMPACT_ATOMS: atom_id res chain seq x y z
N MET A 1 3.51 25.61 -9.67
CA MET A 1 3.06 24.52 -8.78
C MET A 1 3.94 24.57 -7.53
N VAL A 2 3.34 24.60 -6.35
CA VAL A 2 4.11 24.44 -5.11
C VAL A 2 4.53 22.98 -5.09
N ASN A 3 5.83 22.71 -5.26
CA ASN A 3 6.34 21.35 -5.18
C ASN A 3 6.65 21.09 -3.72
N GLU A 4 5.74 20.44 -3.02
CA GLU A 4 6.01 19.97 -1.67
C GLU A 4 7.06 18.86 -1.74
N SER A 5 8.04 18.91 -0.84
CA SER A 5 9.05 17.86 -0.71
C SER A 5 8.53 16.83 0.29
N PHE A 6 8.29 15.61 -0.17
CA PHE A 6 7.80 14.50 0.65
C PHE A 6 8.53 13.19 0.31
N ASP A 7 8.40 12.20 1.20
CA ASP A 7 8.90 10.85 1.00
C ASP A 7 7.78 9.86 0.74
N VAL A 8 8.15 8.74 0.11
CA VAL A 8 7.27 7.57 -0.06
C VAL A 8 7.82 6.41 0.75
N VAL A 9 6.95 5.67 1.43
CA VAL A 9 7.28 4.48 2.23
C VAL A 9 6.56 3.27 1.67
N ILE A 10 7.30 2.19 1.43
CA ILE A 10 6.80 0.96 0.83
C ILE A 10 7.32 -0.25 1.64
N PRO A 11 6.46 -0.91 2.42
CA PRO A 11 6.76 -2.25 2.90
C PRO A 11 6.78 -3.24 1.72
N LEU A 12 7.83 -4.05 1.63
CA LEU A 12 8.06 -4.98 0.54
C LEU A 12 8.50 -6.34 1.11
N TYR A 13 7.70 -7.39 0.92
CA TYR A 13 8.11 -8.73 1.36
C TYR A 13 9.25 -9.31 0.51
N ARG A 14 9.21 -9.07 -0.79
CA ARG A 14 10.21 -9.56 -1.75
C ARG A 14 10.20 -8.72 -3.02
N CYS A 15 11.35 -8.59 -3.67
CA CYS A 15 11.40 -8.03 -5.02
C CYS A 15 10.66 -8.95 -5.99
N ARG A 16 9.89 -8.35 -6.90
CA ARG A 16 9.12 -9.01 -7.97
C ARG A 16 9.44 -8.36 -9.31
N TRP A 17 8.91 -8.94 -10.39
CA TRP A 17 9.16 -8.48 -11.75
C TRP A 17 8.72 -7.02 -11.96
N ASN A 18 7.64 -6.61 -11.29
CA ASN A 18 7.06 -5.26 -11.38
C ASN A 18 7.70 -4.24 -10.42
N THR A 19 8.62 -4.65 -9.54
CA THR A 19 9.15 -3.73 -8.52
C THR A 19 9.84 -2.52 -9.15
N GLN A 20 10.65 -2.72 -10.21
CA GLN A 20 11.30 -1.60 -10.89
C GLN A 20 10.29 -0.63 -11.51
N SER A 21 9.31 -1.14 -12.27
CA SER A 21 8.33 -0.30 -12.95
C SER A 21 7.44 0.48 -11.97
N VAL A 22 7.10 -0.08 -10.81
CA VAL A 22 6.37 0.63 -9.75
C VAL A 22 7.21 1.78 -9.19
N LEU A 23 8.48 1.54 -8.83
CA LEU A 23 9.35 2.56 -8.24
C LEU A 23 9.69 3.69 -9.21
N GLU A 24 10.01 3.34 -10.46
CA GLU A 24 10.23 4.31 -11.54
C GLU A 24 8.94 5.04 -11.91
N GLY A 25 7.78 4.39 -11.85
CA GLY A 25 6.47 5.01 -12.07
C GLY A 25 6.15 6.07 -11.02
N ILE A 26 6.33 5.75 -9.72
CA ILE A 26 6.19 6.72 -8.62
C ILE A 26 7.13 7.90 -8.83
N THR A 27 8.39 7.63 -9.21
CA THR A 27 9.38 8.68 -9.50
C THR A 27 8.93 9.58 -10.64
N THR A 28 8.45 8.98 -11.73
CA THR A 28 8.03 9.69 -12.94
C THR A 28 6.84 10.61 -12.70
N HIS A 29 5.85 10.14 -11.94
CA HIS A 29 4.59 10.89 -11.74
C HIS A 29 4.63 11.87 -10.58
N TYR A 30 5.42 11.58 -9.54
CA TYR A 30 5.32 12.29 -8.27
C TYR A 30 6.64 12.89 -7.78
N ALA A 31 7.78 12.47 -8.33
CA ALA A 31 9.11 12.99 -7.99
C ALA A 31 9.35 13.18 -6.48
N PRO A 32 9.16 12.14 -5.64
CA PRO A 32 9.39 12.26 -4.21
C PRO A 32 10.87 12.55 -3.92
N ARG A 33 11.14 13.12 -2.73
CA ARG A 33 12.51 13.34 -2.25
C ARG A 33 13.27 12.02 -2.11
N ALA A 34 12.63 11.03 -1.50
CA ALA A 34 13.15 9.68 -1.35
C ALA A 34 12.02 8.64 -1.39
N ILE A 35 12.38 7.41 -1.78
CA ILE A 35 11.53 6.23 -1.62
C ILE A 35 12.22 5.30 -0.63
N HIS A 36 11.53 5.03 0.48
CA HIS A 36 11.98 4.16 1.56
C HIS A 36 11.34 2.80 1.40
N ILE A 37 12.15 1.77 1.18
CA ILE A 37 11.69 0.37 1.12
C ILE A 37 12.01 -0.30 2.45
N ILE A 38 11.01 -0.92 3.07
CA ILE A 38 11.22 -1.72 4.28
C ILE A 38 10.94 -3.18 3.90
N ALA A 39 11.96 -4.03 4.00
CA ALA A 39 11.90 -5.42 3.53
C ALA A 39 12.73 -6.35 4.41
N PRO A 40 12.57 -7.69 4.32
CA PRO A 40 13.53 -8.62 4.92
C PRO A 40 14.97 -8.22 4.57
N GLU A 41 15.88 -8.22 5.54
CA GLU A 41 17.24 -7.66 5.40
C GLU A 41 17.95 -8.10 4.10
N LEU A 42 17.87 -9.38 3.74
CA LEU A 42 18.46 -9.91 2.51
C LEU A 42 17.79 -9.35 1.24
N GLU A 43 16.48 -9.17 1.26
CA GLU A 43 15.72 -8.57 0.15
C GLU A 43 16.01 -7.08 0.03
N ALA A 44 16.12 -6.36 1.16
CA ALA A 44 16.52 -4.96 1.19
C ALA A 44 17.90 -4.76 0.55
N GLN A 45 18.89 -5.55 0.96
CA GLN A 45 20.24 -5.52 0.40
C GLN A 45 20.26 -5.88 -1.10
N ALA A 46 19.55 -6.94 -1.48
CA ALA A 46 19.46 -7.36 -2.88
C ALA A 46 18.81 -6.30 -3.76
N LEU A 47 17.74 -5.64 -3.28
CA LEU A 47 17.08 -4.56 -4.00
C LEU A 47 18.01 -3.34 -4.16
N GLN A 48 18.73 -2.95 -3.12
CA GLN A 48 19.66 -1.82 -3.17
C GLN A 48 20.73 -2.02 -4.26
N GLU A 49 21.21 -3.25 -4.42
CA GLU A 49 22.16 -3.63 -5.47
C GLU A 49 21.49 -3.67 -6.85
N LYS A 50 20.31 -4.30 -6.96
CA LYS A 50 19.57 -4.42 -8.23
C LYS A 50 19.14 -3.06 -8.79
N ALA A 51 18.82 -2.12 -7.91
CA ALA A 51 18.36 -0.79 -8.28
C ALA A 51 19.46 0.16 -8.78
N LYS A 52 20.73 -0.26 -8.79
CA LYS A 52 21.84 0.52 -9.35
C LYS A 52 21.61 0.75 -10.84
N GLY A 53 21.22 1.98 -11.19
CA GLY A 53 20.97 2.40 -12.57
C GLY A 53 19.50 2.50 -12.96
N TRP A 54 18.57 2.10 -12.08
CA TRP A 54 17.14 2.37 -12.26
C TRP A 54 16.88 3.87 -12.23
N GLN A 55 15.87 4.32 -12.98
CA GLN A 55 15.47 5.72 -13.03
C GLN A 55 14.48 6.04 -11.90
N VAL A 56 14.95 5.83 -10.67
CA VAL A 56 14.19 5.99 -9.43
C VAL A 56 14.67 7.21 -8.66
N ALA A 57 13.79 7.84 -7.89
CA ALA A 57 14.15 8.82 -6.86
C ALA A 57 15.15 8.20 -5.86
N ASN A 58 15.68 9.00 -4.94
CA ASN A 58 16.65 8.50 -3.96
C ASN A 58 16.08 7.28 -3.20
N LEU A 59 16.58 6.08 -3.50
CA LEU A 59 16.10 4.82 -2.95
C LEU A 59 16.91 4.48 -1.70
N ILE A 60 16.21 4.29 -0.58
CA ILE A 60 16.82 3.89 0.69
C ILE A 60 16.12 2.63 1.18
N THR A 61 16.87 1.55 1.37
CA THR A 61 16.33 0.27 1.86
C THR A 61 16.61 0.07 3.35
N HIS A 62 15.66 -0.52 4.06
CA HIS A 62 15.71 -0.80 5.50
C HIS A 62 15.38 -2.26 5.76
N GLY A 63 16.15 -2.93 6.62
CA GLY A 63 15.84 -4.29 7.08
C GLY A 63 14.70 -4.30 8.09
N GLU A 64 13.65 -5.07 7.81
CA GLU A 64 12.44 -5.10 8.62
C GLU A 64 12.67 -5.77 9.98
N GLU A 65 13.66 -6.67 10.11
CA GLU A 65 13.94 -7.39 11.36
C GLU A 65 14.32 -6.46 12.53
N SER A 66 15.07 -5.40 12.24
CA SER A 66 15.59 -4.43 13.22
C SER A 66 15.01 -3.03 13.07
N PHE A 67 13.97 -2.87 12.25
CA PHE A 67 13.42 -1.56 11.89
C PHE A 67 12.97 -0.71 13.09
N PHE A 68 12.47 -1.35 14.15
CA PHE A 68 12.04 -0.67 15.38
C PHE A 68 13.04 -0.78 16.54
N GLN A 69 14.33 -1.02 16.24
CA GLN A 69 15.37 -1.17 17.26
C GLN A 69 15.53 0.10 18.12
N SER A 70 15.25 1.28 17.57
CA SER A 70 15.21 2.57 18.30
C SER A 70 14.18 2.58 19.43
N SER A 71 13.07 1.88 19.23
CA SER A 71 12.01 1.64 20.23
C SER A 71 12.29 0.42 21.12
N GLY A 72 13.47 -0.20 21.00
CA GLY A 72 13.85 -1.39 21.77
C GLY A 72 13.14 -2.69 21.32
N LEU A 73 12.56 -2.71 20.12
CA LEU A 73 11.76 -3.83 19.62
C LEU A 73 12.35 -4.45 18.35
N THR A 74 12.17 -5.76 18.22
CA THR A 74 12.49 -6.52 17.00
C THR A 74 11.22 -7.04 16.37
N LYS A 75 11.28 -7.40 15.07
CA LYS A 75 10.16 -8.06 14.39
C LYS A 75 9.67 -9.30 15.13
N ASP A 76 10.58 -10.12 15.64
CA ASP A 76 10.22 -11.35 16.37
C ASP A 76 9.49 -11.03 17.68
N ALA A 77 9.96 -10.04 18.44
CA ALA A 77 9.31 -9.63 19.68
C ALA A 77 7.89 -9.09 19.42
N ILE A 78 7.70 -8.32 18.35
CA ILE A 78 6.39 -7.79 17.96
C ILE A 78 5.47 -8.93 17.48
N CYS A 79 5.96 -9.80 16.59
CA CYS A 79 5.16 -10.91 16.06
C CYS A 79 4.80 -11.95 17.13
N ALA A 80 5.59 -12.09 18.20
CA ALA A 80 5.33 -13.01 19.30
C ALA A 80 4.07 -12.64 20.10
N GLU A 81 3.59 -11.40 20.00
CA GLU A 81 2.34 -10.95 20.63
C GLU A 81 1.08 -11.45 19.91
N LEU A 82 1.22 -12.07 18.74
CA LEU A 82 0.12 -12.54 17.93
C LEU A 82 -0.13 -14.04 18.13
N ASP A 83 -1.33 -14.39 18.59
CA ASP A 83 -1.83 -15.76 18.73
C ASP A 83 -3.26 -15.88 18.17
N LEU A 84 -3.36 -15.97 16.84
CA LEU A 84 -4.65 -16.09 16.15
C LEU A 84 -5.08 -17.53 15.87
N GLY A 85 -4.36 -18.54 16.38
CA GLY A 85 -4.61 -19.94 16.04
C GLY A 85 -4.70 -20.18 14.53
N LYS A 86 -5.89 -20.58 14.04
CA LYS A 86 -6.17 -20.80 12.60
C LYS A 86 -6.65 -19.51 11.92
N SER A 87 -5.77 -18.53 11.75
CA SER A 87 -6.05 -17.33 10.95
C SER A 87 -5.74 -17.52 9.47
N LEU A 88 -6.41 -16.75 8.62
CA LEU A 88 -6.06 -16.59 7.20
C LEU A 88 -4.85 -15.67 7.00
N TYR A 89 -4.51 -14.85 8.00
CA TYR A 89 -3.40 -13.92 7.98
C TYR A 89 -2.24 -14.45 8.80
N THR A 90 -1.02 -14.22 8.31
CA THR A 90 0.22 -14.58 9.01
C THR A 90 0.71 -13.42 9.87
N PRO A 91 1.55 -13.66 10.89
CA PRO A 91 2.18 -12.58 11.66
C PRO A 91 2.89 -11.55 10.78
N GLY A 92 3.56 -12.01 9.72
CA GLY A 92 4.21 -11.13 8.75
C GLY A 92 3.23 -10.18 8.05
N TRP A 93 2.00 -10.60 7.77
CA TRP A 93 0.99 -9.72 7.17
C TRP A 93 0.61 -8.57 8.11
N PHE A 94 0.41 -8.85 9.40
CA PHE A 94 0.15 -7.80 10.39
C PHE A 94 1.35 -6.89 10.59
N TYR A 95 2.56 -7.47 10.59
CA TYR A 95 3.78 -6.71 10.76
C TYR A 95 3.97 -5.68 9.64
N GLN A 96 3.64 -6.03 8.39
CA GLN A 96 3.65 -5.07 7.27
C GLN A 96 2.73 -3.87 7.50
N GLN A 97 1.58 -4.06 8.15
CA GLN A 97 0.69 -2.96 8.48
C GLN A 97 1.29 -2.04 9.54
N LEU A 98 2.03 -2.60 10.49
CA LEU A 98 2.75 -1.82 11.50
C LEU A 98 3.94 -1.05 10.90
N LEU A 99 4.62 -1.59 9.88
CA LEU A 99 5.66 -0.87 9.16
C LEU A 99 5.12 0.42 8.51
N LYS A 100 3.88 0.40 8.00
CA LYS A 100 3.21 1.58 7.43
C LYS A 100 2.90 2.63 8.50
N LEU A 101 2.22 2.22 9.56
CA LEU A 101 1.79 3.09 10.67
C LEU A 101 2.97 3.61 11.51
N GLY A 102 4.06 2.84 11.55
CA GLY A 102 5.25 3.11 12.36
C GLY A 102 6.45 3.68 11.60
N ALA A 103 6.32 3.97 10.31
CA ALA A 103 7.46 4.32 9.45
C ALA A 103 8.37 5.41 10.04
N ALA A 104 7.77 6.46 10.63
CA ALA A 104 8.49 7.58 11.24
C ALA A 104 9.34 7.21 12.47
N GLU A 105 9.11 6.06 13.12
CA GLU A 105 9.94 5.60 14.24
C GLU A 105 11.21 4.87 13.78
N GLY A 106 11.18 4.28 12.58
CA GLY A 106 12.29 3.54 12.00
C GLY A 106 13.09 4.31 10.95
N ILE A 107 12.54 5.40 10.40
CA ILE A 107 13.19 6.22 9.35
C ILE A 107 13.56 7.59 9.93
N PRO A 108 14.85 7.86 10.19
CA PRO A 108 15.32 9.19 10.56
C PRO A 108 15.02 10.21 9.45
N ASP A 109 14.63 11.42 9.85
CA ASP A 109 14.36 12.55 8.95
C ASP A 109 13.30 12.27 7.87
N LEU A 110 12.33 11.38 8.14
CA LEU A 110 11.14 11.20 7.31
C LEU A 110 10.34 12.51 7.28
N SER A 111 9.79 12.88 6.12
CA SER A 111 8.94 14.06 5.97
C SER A 111 7.72 14.00 6.91
N ASP A 112 7.26 15.17 7.39
CA ASP A 112 6.10 15.25 8.30
C ASP A 112 4.85 14.63 7.68
N TRP A 113 4.59 15.01 6.43
CA TRP A 113 3.68 14.33 5.53
C TRP A 113 4.46 13.38 4.62
N TYR A 114 4.09 12.11 4.59
CA TYR A 114 4.69 11.10 3.72
C TYR A 114 3.61 10.21 3.14
N VAL A 115 3.89 9.58 1.99
CA VAL A 115 2.94 8.69 1.34
C VAL A 115 3.33 7.25 1.62
N VAL A 116 2.41 6.49 2.19
CA VAL A 116 2.53 5.03 2.20
C VAL A 116 2.00 4.50 0.87
N TRP A 117 2.71 3.54 0.26
CA TRP A 117 2.33 2.98 -1.05
C TRP A 117 2.52 1.46 -1.06
N ASP A 118 1.54 0.71 -1.55
CA ASP A 118 1.62 -0.74 -1.69
C ASP A 118 2.52 -1.13 -2.86
N SER A 119 3.44 -2.08 -2.64
CA SER A 119 4.50 -2.43 -3.60
C SER A 119 4.04 -2.98 -4.96
N ASP A 120 2.76 -3.33 -5.09
CA ASP A 120 2.15 -3.90 -6.28
C ASP A 120 1.21 -2.95 -7.03
N LEU A 121 1.09 -1.69 -6.58
CA LEU A 121 0.29 -0.66 -7.24
C LEU A 121 1.15 0.16 -8.21
N LEU A 122 0.92 0.01 -9.51
CA LEU A 122 1.55 0.81 -10.56
C LEU A 122 0.71 2.04 -10.90
N PRO A 123 1.25 3.27 -10.75
CA PRO A 123 0.60 4.48 -11.27
C PRO A 123 0.66 4.55 -12.81
N VAL A 124 -0.47 4.87 -13.47
CA VAL A 124 -0.57 4.95 -14.95
C VAL A 124 -1.16 6.31 -15.39
N ALA A 125 -2.49 6.47 -15.42
CA ALA A 125 -3.16 7.75 -15.66
C ALA A 125 -3.50 8.40 -14.30
N THR A 126 -2.46 8.93 -13.66
CA THR A 126 -2.45 9.28 -12.24
C THR A 126 -3.34 10.45 -11.83
N TRP A 127 -3.63 10.50 -10.54
CA TRP A 127 -4.19 11.64 -9.82
C TRP A 127 -3.07 12.52 -9.22
N PRO A 128 -3.30 13.82 -8.96
CA PRO A 128 -2.34 14.64 -8.21
C PRO A 128 -2.34 14.28 -6.72
N LEU A 129 -1.17 14.05 -6.13
CA LEU A 129 -1.03 13.80 -4.69
C LEU A 129 -1.09 15.09 -3.84
N VAL A 130 -0.76 16.24 -4.43
CA VAL A 130 -0.81 17.55 -3.77
C VAL A 130 -1.55 18.53 -4.66
N GLU A 131 -2.57 19.19 -4.13
CA GLU A 131 -3.27 20.28 -4.80
C GLU A 131 -3.18 21.58 -4.01
N GLY A 132 -2.95 22.69 -4.72
CA GLY A 132 -3.01 24.01 -4.12
C GLY A 132 -4.45 24.48 -4.00
N HIS A 133 -4.90 24.78 -2.78
CA HIS A 133 -6.20 25.37 -2.51
C HIS A 133 -6.03 26.73 -1.81
N GLY A 134 -5.97 27.81 -2.60
CA GLY A 134 -5.67 29.14 -2.09
C GLY A 134 -4.26 29.24 -1.52
N SER A 135 -4.13 29.49 -0.21
CA SER A 135 -2.84 29.54 0.49
C SER A 135 -2.44 28.23 1.18
N SER A 136 -3.28 27.19 1.11
CA SER A 136 -3.01 25.88 1.72
C SER A 136 -2.76 24.80 0.67
N LEU A 137 -1.96 23.80 1.03
CA LEU A 137 -1.80 22.57 0.28
C LEU A 137 -2.81 21.54 0.79
N GLN A 138 -3.34 20.72 -0.12
CA GLN A 138 -4.15 19.55 0.21
C GLN A 138 -3.40 18.30 -0.22
N HIS A 139 -3.14 17.42 0.75
CA HIS A 139 -2.60 16.09 0.55
C HIS A 139 -3.73 15.14 0.17
N ARG A 140 -3.77 14.73 -1.10
CA ARG A 140 -4.88 13.92 -1.65
C ARG A 140 -4.40 12.53 -2.05
N PHE A 141 -5.26 11.55 -1.82
CA PHE A 141 -5.12 10.18 -2.35
C PHE A 141 -6.39 9.80 -3.12
N ALA A 142 -6.37 8.71 -3.90
CA ALA A 142 -7.55 8.26 -4.65
C ALA A 142 -8.17 7.02 -4.01
N LEU A 143 -9.52 6.98 -3.94
CA LEU A 143 -10.23 5.75 -3.57
C LEU A 143 -10.23 4.81 -4.78
N LEU A 144 -9.45 3.72 -4.71
CA LEU A 144 -9.26 2.82 -5.85
C LEU A 144 -10.09 1.54 -5.81
N GLN A 145 -10.79 1.27 -4.71
CA GLN A 145 -11.53 0.01 -4.54
C GLN A 145 -12.97 0.30 -4.15
N HIS A 146 -13.92 -0.26 -4.89
CA HIS A 146 -15.35 -0.10 -4.63
C HIS A 146 -15.80 -0.87 -3.39
N ASN A 147 -16.73 -0.29 -2.62
CA ASN A 147 -17.29 -0.81 -1.37
C ASN A 147 -18.36 -1.90 -1.47
N GLN A 148 -18.89 -2.21 -2.66
CA GLN A 148 -19.97 -3.19 -2.82
C GLN A 148 -19.45 -4.64 -2.86
N TRP A 149 -18.14 -4.83 -3.07
CA TRP A 149 -17.50 -6.13 -3.17
C TRP A 149 -16.44 -6.34 -2.09
N GLY A 150 -16.28 -7.58 -1.66
CA GLY A 150 -15.32 -7.97 -0.64
C GLY A 150 -15.97 -8.81 0.45
N ASN A 151 -15.24 -9.03 1.54
CA ASN A 151 -15.71 -9.83 2.65
C ASN A 151 -16.36 -8.93 3.72
N ALA A 152 -17.68 -8.83 3.69
CA ALA A 152 -18.45 -8.00 4.63
C ALA A 152 -18.19 -8.34 6.10
N THR A 153 -17.89 -9.60 6.42
CA THR A 153 -17.52 -10.01 7.78
C THR A 153 -16.22 -9.35 8.23
N ILE A 154 -15.19 -9.36 7.37
CA ILE A 154 -13.91 -8.70 7.67
C ILE A 154 -14.08 -7.19 7.81
N VAL A 155 -14.88 -6.57 6.93
CA VAL A 155 -15.18 -5.13 7.00
C VAL A 155 -15.90 -4.80 8.31
N SER A 156 -16.84 -5.63 8.76
CA SER A 156 -17.53 -5.44 10.05
C SER A 156 -16.57 -5.53 11.23
N THR A 157 -15.62 -6.48 11.21
CA THR A 157 -14.58 -6.60 12.23
C THR A 157 -13.73 -5.34 12.34
N TRP A 158 -13.30 -4.80 11.20
CA TRP A 158 -12.52 -3.55 11.19
C TRP A 158 -13.33 -2.36 11.72
N ALA A 159 -14.60 -2.27 11.36
CA ALA A 159 -15.49 -1.23 11.86
C ALA A 159 -15.72 -1.34 13.38
N GLU A 160 -15.81 -2.56 13.92
CA GLU A 160 -15.91 -2.80 15.36
C GLU A 160 -14.62 -2.41 16.10
N TRP A 161 -13.46 -2.75 15.53
CA TRP A 161 -12.16 -2.34 16.06
C TRP A 161 -12.07 -0.80 16.15
N ILE A 162 -12.44 -0.09 15.07
CA ILE A 162 -12.41 1.39 15.04
C ILE A 162 -13.29 1.98 16.15
N ARG A 163 -14.54 1.51 16.28
CA ARG A 163 -15.45 2.02 17.32
C ARG A 163 -14.96 1.71 18.73
N SER A 164 -14.42 0.51 18.93
CA SER A 164 -14.03 0.04 20.26
C SER A 164 -12.72 0.66 20.72
N VAL A 165 -11.69 0.60 19.88
CA VAL A 165 -10.33 1.01 20.22
C VAL A 165 -10.13 2.52 20.06
N LEU A 166 -10.61 3.09 18.95
CA LEU A 166 -10.44 4.52 18.70
C LEU A 166 -11.56 5.38 19.28
N GLY A 167 -12.73 4.80 19.58
CA GLY A 167 -13.88 5.56 20.09
C GLY A 167 -14.47 6.53 19.06
N VAL A 168 -14.26 6.28 17.77
CA VAL A 168 -14.75 7.12 16.66
C VAL A 168 -15.59 6.31 15.67
N GLU A 169 -16.35 6.99 14.82
CA GLU A 169 -17.06 6.31 13.74
C GLU A 169 -16.12 5.96 12.57
N PRO A 170 -16.26 4.77 11.96
CA PRO A 170 -15.55 4.42 10.75
C PRO A 170 -15.87 5.41 9.63
N CYS A 171 -14.83 5.97 9.01
CA CYS A 171 -15.00 6.86 7.85
C CYS A 171 -15.50 6.04 6.64
N THR A 172 -16.54 6.50 5.96
CA THR A 172 -17.12 5.79 4.81
C THR A 172 -17.28 6.71 3.62
N ASP A 173 -17.28 6.11 2.43
CA ASP A 173 -17.59 6.78 1.18
C ASP A 173 -18.77 6.06 0.51
N PRO A 174 -19.66 6.78 -0.21
CA PRO A 174 -20.80 6.16 -0.88
C PRO A 174 -20.43 5.05 -1.86
N GLU A 175 -19.26 5.10 -2.51
CA GLU A 175 -18.86 4.16 -3.55
C GLU A 175 -17.50 3.50 -3.29
N GLY A 176 -16.51 4.26 -2.81
CA GLY A 176 -15.16 3.80 -2.55
C GLY A 176 -14.93 3.22 -1.15
N THR A 177 -13.76 2.63 -0.97
CA THR A 177 -13.26 2.16 0.33
C THR A 177 -11.99 2.91 0.72
N PHE A 178 -11.77 3.10 2.02
CA PHE A 178 -10.52 3.62 2.57
C PHE A 178 -9.42 2.54 2.65
N ILE A 179 -9.32 1.73 1.60
CA ILE A 179 -8.23 0.79 1.33
C ILE A 179 -7.67 1.14 -0.05
N PRO A 180 -7.07 2.34 -0.19
CA PRO A 180 -6.70 2.92 -1.47
C PRO A 180 -5.41 2.34 -2.07
N HIS A 181 -4.72 1.43 -1.37
CA HIS A 181 -3.37 0.95 -1.70
C HIS A 181 -2.26 2.01 -1.66
N HIS A 182 -2.61 3.26 -1.36
CA HIS A 182 -1.68 4.36 -1.11
C HIS A 182 -2.38 5.46 -0.31
N MET A 183 -1.71 6.09 0.67
CA MET A 183 -2.33 7.15 1.47
C MET A 183 -1.28 8.07 2.09
N TRP A 184 -1.64 9.34 2.23
CA TRP A 184 -0.87 10.31 3.00
C TRP A 184 -1.00 10.07 4.50
N PHE A 185 0.14 9.87 5.15
CA PHE A 185 0.25 9.79 6.60
C PHE A 185 0.95 11.04 7.11
N LYS A 186 0.50 11.55 8.27
CA LYS A 186 1.11 12.67 8.97
C LYS A 186 1.58 12.22 10.34
N GLN A 187 2.81 12.57 10.71
CA GLN A 187 3.41 12.13 11.97
C GLN A 187 2.59 12.57 13.20
N GLU A 188 2.07 13.80 13.19
CA GLU A 188 1.19 14.32 14.24
C GLU A 188 -0.05 13.44 14.48
N HIS A 189 -0.73 13.03 13.40
CA HIS A 189 -1.94 12.21 13.48
C HIS A 189 -1.64 10.78 13.96
N LEU A 190 -0.52 10.22 13.53
CA LEU A 190 -0.06 8.92 14.02
C LEU A 190 0.31 8.97 15.50
N ASN A 191 0.91 10.06 15.98
CA ASN A 191 1.25 10.20 17.39
C ASN A 191 0.00 10.22 18.29
N THR A 192 -1.05 10.95 17.89
CA THR A 192 -2.32 10.97 18.64
C THR A 192 -3.08 9.65 18.52
N PHE A 193 -3.03 8.98 17.36
CA PHE A 193 -3.56 7.62 17.19
C PHE A 193 -2.91 6.62 18.16
N LYS A 194 -1.57 6.67 18.29
CA LYS A 194 -0.82 5.80 19.22
C LYS A 194 -1.17 6.10 20.68
N GLN A 195 -1.34 7.37 21.04
CA GLN A 195 -1.80 7.75 22.39
C GLN A 195 -3.20 7.19 22.68
N GLN A 196 -4.10 7.20 21.71
CA GLN A 196 -5.44 6.63 21.86
C GLN A 196 -5.38 5.10 22.10
N LEU A 197 -4.49 4.39 21.41
CA LEU A 197 -4.25 2.96 21.68
C LEU A 197 -3.81 2.71 23.12
N SER A 198 -2.79 3.44 23.59
CA SER A 198 -2.32 3.34 24.98
C SER A 198 -3.43 3.68 25.99
N HIS A 199 -4.25 4.69 25.69
CA HIS A 199 -5.39 5.08 26.52
C HIS A 199 -6.45 3.97 26.61
N HIS A 200 -6.85 3.39 25.47
CA HIS A 200 -7.85 2.32 25.42
C HIS A 200 -7.40 1.10 26.24
N TYR A 201 -6.15 0.67 26.06
CA TYR A 201 -5.59 -0.49 26.75
C TYR A 201 -5.11 -0.19 28.18
N GLN A 202 -5.15 1.07 28.60
CA GLN A 202 -4.63 1.52 29.90
C GLN A 202 -3.20 1.02 30.15
N SER A 203 -2.37 1.05 29.11
CA SER A 203 -1.02 0.47 29.11
C SER A 203 0.03 1.48 28.67
N GLU A 204 1.17 1.42 29.35
CA GLU A 204 2.40 2.16 29.01
C GLU A 204 3.29 1.36 28.04
N GLU A 205 2.86 0.16 27.63
CA GLU A 205 3.58 -0.62 26.63
C GLU A 205 3.57 0.06 25.26
N HIS A 206 4.57 -0.28 24.44
CA HIS A 206 4.69 0.28 23.11
C HIS A 206 3.49 -0.11 22.23
N TRP A 207 2.95 0.86 21.48
CA TRP A 207 1.74 0.70 20.66
C TRP A 207 1.83 -0.46 19.65
N LEU A 208 3.03 -0.80 19.16
CA LEU A 208 3.25 -1.94 18.26
C LEU A 208 2.80 -3.26 18.88
N LEU A 209 3.08 -3.47 20.17
CA LEU A 209 2.68 -4.66 20.90
C LEU A 209 1.17 -4.65 21.13
N LEU A 210 0.62 -3.49 21.51
CA LEU A 210 -0.82 -3.31 21.71
C LEU A 210 -1.62 -3.59 20.42
N MET A 211 -1.12 -3.13 19.27
CA MET A 211 -1.75 -3.41 17.97
C MET A 211 -1.76 -4.91 17.65
N MET A 212 -0.64 -5.62 17.87
CA MET A 212 -0.60 -7.07 17.66
C MET A 212 -1.56 -7.81 18.59
N ARG A 213 -1.60 -7.44 19.88
CA ARG A 213 -2.57 -8.03 20.83
C ARG A 213 -4.02 -7.71 20.47
N SER A 214 -4.29 -6.52 19.96
CA SER A 214 -5.64 -6.14 19.48
C SER A 214 -6.11 -7.05 18.34
N ALA A 215 -5.21 -7.56 17.50
CA ALA A 215 -5.58 -8.53 16.50
C ALA A 215 -6.04 -9.86 17.12
N ASN A 216 -5.54 -10.25 18.31
CA ASN A 216 -6.05 -11.44 19.02
C ASN A 216 -7.48 -11.25 19.54
N GLU A 217 -7.83 -10.02 19.89
CA GLU A 217 -9.16 -9.66 20.42
C GLU A 217 -10.20 -9.53 19.30
N PHE A 218 -9.85 -8.83 18.22
CA PHE A 218 -10.78 -8.49 17.14
C PHE A 218 -10.61 -9.39 15.91
N GLY A 219 -9.50 -10.11 15.79
CA GLY A 219 -9.16 -10.98 14.66
C GLY A 219 -8.37 -10.30 13.55
N THR A 220 -8.64 -9.03 13.24
CA THR A 220 -7.92 -8.25 12.21
C THR A 220 -8.21 -6.74 12.31
N PHE A 221 -7.36 -5.92 11.69
CA PHE A 221 -7.56 -4.48 11.49
C PHE A 221 -7.10 -4.09 10.07
N GLY A 222 -7.61 -2.97 9.54
CA GLY A 222 -7.19 -2.40 8.26
C GLY A 222 -6.50 -1.05 8.45
N GLU A 223 -5.20 -0.99 8.25
CA GLU A 223 -4.33 0.14 8.61
C GLU A 223 -4.73 1.47 7.98
N TYR A 224 -5.09 1.45 6.69
CA TYR A 224 -5.54 2.66 6.00
C TYR A 224 -6.87 3.15 6.56
N TRP A 225 -7.78 2.24 6.89
CA TRP A 225 -9.13 2.59 7.33
C TRP A 225 -9.16 3.04 8.79
N ILE A 226 -8.36 2.42 9.67
CA ILE A 226 -8.23 2.87 11.05
C ILE A 226 -7.58 4.27 11.09
N TYR A 227 -6.56 4.51 10.27
CA TYR A 227 -5.90 5.82 10.19
C TYR A 227 -6.85 6.89 9.62
N SER A 228 -7.51 6.62 8.49
CA SER A 228 -8.43 7.59 7.90
C SER A 228 -9.61 7.91 8.81
N SER A 229 -10.14 6.92 9.54
CA SER A 229 -11.22 7.13 10.51
C SER A 229 -10.77 7.99 11.69
N TRP A 230 -9.53 7.80 12.15
CA TRP A 230 -8.93 8.67 13.17
C TRP A 230 -8.80 10.10 12.67
N VAL A 231 -8.21 10.32 11.49
CA VAL A 231 -8.04 11.67 10.92
C VAL A 231 -9.39 12.34 10.65
N ALA A 232 -10.38 11.60 10.12
CA ALA A 232 -11.74 12.11 9.90
C ALA A 232 -12.36 12.68 11.19
N ALA A 233 -12.10 12.05 12.34
CA ALA A 233 -12.63 12.47 13.62
C ALA A 233 -11.83 13.60 14.27
N GLN A 234 -10.50 13.57 14.19
CA GLN A 234 -9.62 14.50 14.91
C GLN A 234 -9.23 15.74 14.09
N ALA A 235 -9.04 15.57 12.79
CA ALA A 235 -8.55 16.59 11.88
C ALA A 235 -9.19 16.43 10.47
N PRO A 236 -10.52 16.56 10.33
CA PRO A 236 -11.22 16.30 9.08
C PRO A 236 -10.72 17.12 7.89
N VAL A 237 -10.14 18.30 8.13
CA VAL A 237 -9.55 19.15 7.09
C VAL A 237 -8.30 18.57 6.45
N ASP A 238 -7.61 17.67 7.15
CA ASP A 238 -6.39 17.00 6.72
C ASP A 238 -6.70 15.68 5.97
N LEU A 239 -7.94 15.19 6.00
CA LEU A 239 -8.38 14.02 5.22
C LEU A 239 -8.97 14.47 3.87
N SER A 240 -8.17 14.40 2.82
CA SER A 240 -8.58 14.76 1.47
C SER A 240 -8.35 13.62 0.48
N PHE A 241 -9.34 13.35 -0.38
CA PHE A 241 -9.28 12.25 -1.34
C PHE A 241 -10.12 12.53 -2.58
N TYR A 242 -9.77 11.88 -3.69
CA TYR A 242 -10.63 11.81 -4.87
C TYR A 242 -11.62 10.65 -4.72
N PRO A 243 -12.90 10.88 -5.03
CA PRO A 243 -13.91 9.84 -5.02
C PRO A 243 -13.61 8.74 -6.04
N TYR A 244 -14.21 7.58 -5.82
CA TYR A 244 -13.95 6.38 -6.62
C TYR A 244 -14.26 6.58 -8.11
N ASP A 245 -15.32 7.30 -8.45
CA ASP A 245 -15.75 7.55 -9.84
C ASP A 245 -14.68 8.26 -10.70
N GLN A 246 -13.77 9.03 -10.10
CA GLN A 246 -12.72 9.75 -10.84
C GLN A 246 -11.54 8.87 -11.26
N TYR A 247 -11.06 8.01 -10.37
CA TYR A 247 -9.84 7.21 -10.61
C TYR A 247 -10.05 5.73 -10.28
N GLY A 248 -10.81 5.43 -9.23
CA GLY A 248 -11.15 4.05 -8.89
C GLY A 248 -11.96 3.35 -9.96
N ALA A 249 -12.78 4.05 -10.76
CA ALA A 249 -13.58 3.43 -11.83
C ALA A 249 -12.77 2.89 -13.02
N THR A 250 -11.50 3.28 -13.16
CA THR A 250 -10.63 2.82 -14.25
C THR A 250 -9.46 1.97 -13.78
N THR A 251 -9.24 1.81 -12.48
CA THR A 251 -8.17 0.93 -11.99
C THR A 251 -8.44 -0.53 -12.38
N GLU A 252 -7.39 -1.32 -12.56
CA GLU A 252 -7.53 -2.76 -12.72
C GLU A 252 -6.70 -3.51 -11.69
N ARG A 253 -7.25 -4.61 -11.19
CA ARG A 253 -6.59 -5.48 -10.22
C ARG A 253 -6.59 -6.89 -10.77
N PHE A 254 -5.48 -7.60 -10.70
CA PHE A 254 -5.42 -8.97 -11.22
C PHE A 254 -4.22 -9.71 -10.65
N PHE A 255 -4.32 -11.05 -10.65
CA PHE A 255 -3.21 -11.88 -10.21
C PHE A 255 -2.11 -11.89 -11.27
N ASP A 256 -0.91 -11.44 -10.91
CA ASP A 256 0.30 -11.57 -11.71
C ASP A 256 1.58 -11.54 -10.86
N ASP A 257 2.08 -12.71 -10.50
CA ASP A 257 3.37 -12.88 -9.81
C ASP A 257 4.57 -13.02 -10.78
N GLY A 258 4.37 -12.73 -12.07
CA GLY A 258 5.34 -12.93 -13.14
C GLY A 258 5.01 -14.10 -14.07
N THR A 259 3.92 -14.83 -13.76
CA THR A 259 3.34 -15.87 -14.62
C THR A 259 1.90 -15.55 -15.04
N GLY A 260 1.40 -14.34 -14.75
CA GLY A 260 0.05 -13.92 -15.14
C GLY A 260 -0.05 -13.50 -16.61
N LEU A 261 -1.27 -13.17 -17.04
CA LEU A 261 -1.54 -12.79 -18.43
C LEU A 261 -0.81 -11.50 -18.83
N PHE A 262 -0.74 -10.52 -17.93
CA PHE A 262 -0.11 -9.23 -18.19
C PHE A 262 1.39 -9.40 -18.42
N SER A 263 2.10 -10.05 -17.50
CA SER A 263 3.55 -10.24 -17.59
C SER A 263 3.94 -11.14 -18.77
N ALA A 264 3.12 -12.14 -19.11
CA ALA A 264 3.31 -12.94 -20.32
C ALA A 264 3.17 -12.11 -21.60
N ALA A 265 2.12 -11.28 -21.71
CA ALA A 265 1.91 -10.40 -22.85
C ALA A 265 3.01 -9.34 -22.97
N LEU A 266 3.42 -8.74 -21.85
CA LEU A 266 4.53 -7.78 -21.80
C LEU A 266 5.85 -8.41 -22.27
N ARG A 267 6.17 -9.63 -21.85
CA ARG A 267 7.37 -10.35 -22.34
C ARG A 267 7.35 -10.54 -23.85
N ALA A 268 6.19 -10.90 -24.40
CA ALA A 268 6.01 -11.03 -25.84
C ALA A 268 6.19 -9.68 -26.56
N TYR A 269 5.62 -8.60 -26.01
CA TYR A 269 5.76 -7.25 -26.53
C TYR A 269 7.23 -6.78 -26.57
N LEU A 270 7.98 -7.05 -25.50
CA LEU A 270 9.40 -6.70 -25.39
C LEU A 270 10.33 -7.66 -26.16
N ALA A 271 9.78 -8.69 -26.81
CA ALA A 271 10.55 -9.79 -27.41
C ALA A 271 11.58 -10.40 -26.43
N ALA A 272 11.24 -10.45 -25.14
CA ALA A 272 12.10 -11.01 -24.11
C ALA A 272 12.26 -12.52 -24.32
N PRO A 273 13.47 -13.10 -24.18
CA PRO A 273 13.67 -14.53 -24.33
C PRO A 273 12.75 -15.32 -23.39
N ALA A 274 12.09 -16.36 -23.91
CA ALA A 274 11.19 -17.21 -23.14
C ALA A 274 11.86 -17.88 -21.92
N GLU A 275 13.19 -18.03 -21.97
CA GLU A 275 14.02 -18.61 -20.91
C GLU A 275 14.42 -17.59 -19.82
N THR A 276 14.05 -16.31 -19.95
CA THR A 276 14.35 -15.30 -18.93
C THR A 276 13.56 -15.61 -17.67
N GLU A 277 14.26 -16.04 -16.61
CA GLU A 277 13.63 -16.35 -15.33
C GLU A 277 12.82 -15.15 -14.81
N ALA A 278 11.76 -15.43 -14.05
CA ALA A 278 10.96 -14.38 -13.42
C ALA A 278 11.78 -13.45 -12.50
N ALA A 279 12.90 -13.95 -11.96
CA ALA A 279 13.83 -13.17 -11.15
C ALA A 279 14.59 -12.09 -11.95
N ASP A 280 14.89 -12.38 -13.22
CA ASP A 280 15.69 -11.52 -14.10
C ASP A 280 14.83 -10.60 -14.96
N PHE A 281 13.54 -10.91 -15.10
CA PHE A 281 12.59 -10.03 -15.77
C PHE A 281 12.19 -8.86 -14.86
N SER A 282 12.76 -7.69 -15.12
CA SER A 282 12.51 -6.44 -14.40
C SER A 282 12.38 -5.31 -15.41
N PRO A 283 11.22 -5.17 -16.10
CA PRO A 283 11.03 -4.11 -17.08
C PRO A 283 11.00 -2.74 -16.40
N SER A 284 11.57 -1.74 -17.08
CA SER A 284 11.49 -0.33 -16.69
C SER A 284 10.06 0.20 -16.76
N TYR A 285 9.77 1.28 -16.06
CA TYR A 285 8.48 1.97 -16.17
C TYR A 285 8.21 2.43 -17.60
N THR A 286 9.23 2.86 -18.34
CA THR A 286 9.07 3.31 -19.73
C THR A 286 8.59 2.18 -20.64
N GLU A 287 9.15 0.99 -20.49
CA GLU A 287 8.75 -0.21 -21.24
C GLU A 287 7.31 -0.64 -20.88
N VAL A 288 6.99 -0.69 -19.58
CA VAL A 288 5.64 -1.05 -19.12
C VAL A 288 4.61 -0.01 -19.58
N ALA A 289 4.92 1.29 -19.47
CA ALA A 289 4.03 2.36 -19.91
C ALA A 289 3.81 2.37 -21.43
N ALA A 290 4.84 2.01 -22.23
CA ALA A 290 4.68 1.85 -23.68
C ALA A 290 3.74 0.70 -24.02
N PHE A 291 3.96 -0.47 -23.40
CA PHE A 291 3.07 -1.62 -23.55
C PHE A 291 1.62 -1.30 -23.17
N ILE A 292 1.41 -0.65 -22.00
CA ILE A 292 0.06 -0.26 -21.57
C ILE A 292 -0.59 0.68 -22.58
N ARG A 293 0.14 1.69 -23.10
CA ARG A 293 -0.42 2.59 -24.12
C ARG A 293 -0.84 1.86 -25.40
N ASP A 294 -0.07 0.87 -25.82
CA ASP A 294 -0.39 0.10 -27.03
C ASP A 294 -1.59 -0.83 -26.81
N GLU A 295 -1.69 -1.46 -25.63
CA GLU A 295 -2.78 -2.40 -25.29
C GLU A 295 -4.12 -1.72 -24.97
N TYR A 296 -4.07 -0.55 -24.32
CA TYR A 296 -5.26 0.19 -23.91
C TYR A 296 -5.67 1.27 -24.89
N GLY A 297 -4.73 1.81 -25.66
CA GLY A 297 -4.92 3.03 -26.42
C GLY A 297 -4.91 4.29 -25.53
N PRO A 298 -4.83 5.48 -26.14
CA PRO A 298 -4.63 6.73 -25.40
C PRO A 298 -5.84 7.20 -24.58
N GLU A 299 -7.06 6.82 -24.97
CA GLU A 299 -8.30 7.32 -24.35
C GLU A 299 -8.86 6.42 -23.24
N ALA A 300 -8.29 5.24 -23.04
CA ALA A 300 -8.81 4.22 -22.12
C ALA A 300 -7.77 3.73 -21.12
N LEU A 301 -6.77 4.56 -20.81
CA LEU A 301 -5.74 4.21 -19.85
C LEU A 301 -6.34 4.01 -18.45
N PRO A 302 -5.98 2.93 -17.75
CA PRO A 302 -6.35 2.76 -16.36
C PRO A 302 -5.64 3.82 -15.51
N SER A 303 -6.25 4.25 -14.41
CA SER A 303 -5.59 5.15 -13.46
C SER A 303 -4.37 4.49 -12.81
N SER A 304 -4.52 3.20 -12.50
CA SER A 304 -3.49 2.33 -11.92
C SER A 304 -3.73 0.86 -12.25
N LEU A 305 -2.68 0.05 -12.08
CA LEU A 305 -2.74 -1.41 -12.15
C LEU A 305 -2.25 -2.01 -10.83
N SER A 306 -3.00 -2.94 -10.25
CA SER A 306 -2.60 -3.68 -9.04
C SER A 306 -2.21 -5.12 -9.39
N PHE A 307 -0.92 -5.41 -9.28
CA PHE A 307 -0.30 -6.70 -9.61
C PHE A 307 -0.36 -7.67 -8.42
N GLU A 308 -1.57 -8.11 -8.11
CA GLU A 308 -1.81 -9.02 -6.99
C GLU A 308 -1.03 -10.31 -7.15
N SER A 309 -0.46 -10.78 -6.06
CA SER A 309 0.55 -11.82 -6.18
C SER A 309 0.53 -12.80 -5.03
N SER A 310 -0.49 -12.67 -4.17
CA SER A 310 -0.84 -13.68 -3.21
C SER A 310 -1.75 -14.73 -3.88
N PRO A 311 -1.42 -16.03 -3.80
CA PRO A 311 -2.26 -17.10 -4.32
C PRO A 311 -3.67 -17.15 -3.70
N ARG A 312 -3.92 -16.40 -2.62
CA ARG A 312 -5.28 -16.22 -2.06
C ARG A 312 -6.25 -15.62 -3.10
N HIS A 313 -5.77 -14.76 -4.00
CA HIS A 313 -6.60 -14.13 -5.04
C HIS A 313 -7.10 -15.17 -6.04
N LEU A 314 -6.31 -16.22 -6.31
CA LEU A 314 -6.73 -17.35 -7.14
C LEU A 314 -7.83 -18.20 -6.49
N LYS A 315 -8.03 -18.10 -5.17
CA LYS A 315 -9.03 -18.86 -4.40
C LYS A 315 -10.34 -18.10 -4.16
N LYS A 316 -10.42 -16.81 -4.50
CA LYS A 316 -11.66 -16.03 -4.42
C LYS A 316 -12.69 -16.61 -5.39
N ASN A 317 -13.94 -16.76 -4.95
CA ASN A 317 -15.05 -17.04 -5.86
C ASN A 317 -15.52 -15.74 -6.52
N GLU A 318 -16.27 -15.84 -7.62
CA GLU A 318 -16.78 -14.68 -8.37
C GLU A 318 -17.58 -13.70 -7.48
N ALA A 319 -18.36 -14.24 -6.54
CA ALA A 319 -19.17 -13.45 -5.59
C ALA A 319 -18.37 -12.62 -4.58
N THR A 320 -17.08 -12.92 -4.38
CA THR A 320 -16.18 -12.19 -3.44
C THR A 320 -15.04 -11.49 -4.15
N MET A 321 -15.00 -11.56 -5.48
CA MET A 321 -14.06 -10.85 -6.32
C MET A 321 -14.43 -9.37 -6.38
N HIS A 322 -13.45 -8.49 -6.25
CA HIS A 322 -13.70 -7.05 -6.38
C HIS A 322 -14.03 -6.68 -7.82
N ILE A 323 -14.78 -5.60 -8.05
CA ILE A 323 -15.15 -5.16 -9.39
C ILE A 323 -13.91 -4.84 -10.25
N GLU A 324 -12.85 -4.31 -9.65
CA GLU A 324 -11.56 -4.03 -10.29
C GLU A 324 -10.89 -5.31 -10.80
N GLU A 325 -11.12 -6.44 -10.12
CA GLU A 325 -10.70 -7.77 -10.57
C GLU A 325 -11.65 -8.32 -11.65
N GLN A 326 -12.96 -8.15 -11.47
CA GLN A 326 -13.96 -8.65 -12.42
C GLN A 326 -13.88 -7.97 -13.78
N ARG A 327 -13.53 -6.67 -13.84
CA ARG A 327 -13.41 -5.93 -15.11
C ARG A 327 -12.03 -5.97 -15.74
N SER A 328 -11.03 -6.44 -14.99
CA SER A 328 -9.65 -6.46 -15.47
C SER A 328 -9.53 -7.29 -16.75
N ARG A 329 -8.88 -6.70 -17.76
CA ARG A 329 -8.59 -7.36 -19.04
C ARG A 329 -7.58 -8.49 -18.88
N TRP A 330 -6.87 -8.50 -17.75
CA TRP A 330 -5.83 -9.46 -17.41
C TRP A 330 -6.32 -10.54 -16.45
N ASN A 331 -7.62 -10.58 -16.15
CA ASN A 331 -8.21 -11.63 -15.34
C ASN A 331 -8.29 -12.94 -16.15
N PRO A 332 -7.61 -14.02 -15.74
CA PRO A 332 -7.58 -15.27 -16.50
C PRO A 332 -8.91 -16.03 -16.53
N ARG A 333 -9.94 -15.53 -15.86
CA ARG A 333 -11.29 -16.14 -15.80
C ARG A 333 -12.26 -15.55 -16.82
N GLN A 334 -11.88 -14.48 -17.53
CA GLN A 334 -12.69 -13.87 -18.59
C GLN A 334 -12.58 -14.59 -19.92
#